data_AF-A0A350IDH5-F1
#
_entry.id   AF-A0A350IDH5-F1
#
_cell.length_a   1.000
_cell.length_b   1.000
_cell.length_c   1.000
_cell.angle_alpha   90.00
_cell.angle_beta   90.00
_cell.angle_gamma   90.00
#
_symmetry.space_group_name_H-M   'P 1'
#
loop_
_entity.id
_entity.type
_entity.pdbx_description
1 polymer ?
#
loop_
_entity_poly.entity_id
_entity_poly.type
_entity_poly.pdbx_seq_one_letter_code
_entity_poly.pdbx_strand_id
1 'polypeptide(L)'
;MHDLHTGGLANYALKRGGSLHPICIPTEVLGNETGIMNPSIFLHKGKILVNVRHVNYILYHSEGKQFPHQWGPLVYVHPETDVTLRTHNVICELDKNMNLANAQRINMVLDTEPTWNFIGLEDARLFSWDDKLFLCGVRRDCYDNKGKGRMEMCHIDFVDGEWKELSRHPIPAPGDDGSYCEKNWMPILHMPYHFVKWS
;
A
#
# COMPACT_ATOMS: atom_id res chain seq x y z
N MET A 1 22.50 16.17 -9.89
CA MET A 1 21.73 15.13 -10.61
C MET A 1 22.53 13.86 -10.88
N HIS A 2 23.86 13.91 -11.10
CA HIS A 2 24.67 12.72 -11.39
C HIS A 2 24.45 11.55 -10.41
N ASP A 3 24.47 11.78 -9.09
CA ASP A 3 24.21 10.75 -8.07
C ASP A 3 22.81 10.10 -8.15
N LEU A 4 21.79 10.85 -8.59
CA LEU A 4 20.43 10.34 -8.70
C LEU A 4 20.32 9.35 -9.86
N HIS A 5 21.00 9.64 -10.97
CA HIS A 5 20.99 8.80 -12.17
C HIS A 5 21.84 7.52 -12.00
N THR A 6 22.93 7.57 -11.23
CA THR A 6 23.84 6.42 -11.05
C THR A 6 23.57 5.61 -9.78
N GLY A 7 23.09 6.25 -8.71
CA GLY A 7 22.89 5.63 -7.40
C GLY A 7 21.42 5.54 -6.95
N GLY A 8 20.48 6.11 -7.71
CA GLY A 8 19.07 6.15 -7.35
C GLY A 8 18.73 7.15 -6.23
N LEU A 9 17.44 7.25 -5.92
CA LEU A 9 16.90 8.25 -4.97
C LEU A 9 17.45 8.08 -3.55
N ALA A 10 17.55 6.85 -3.07
CA ALA A 10 18.03 6.57 -1.72
C ALA A 10 19.49 7.02 -1.54
N ASN A 11 20.39 6.64 -2.45
CA ASN A 11 21.79 7.06 -2.39
C ASN A 11 21.93 8.58 -2.52
N TYR A 12 21.15 9.19 -3.42
CA TYR A 12 21.10 10.64 -3.56
C TYR A 12 20.73 11.35 -2.24
N ALA A 13 19.73 10.83 -1.52
CA ALA A 13 19.27 11.38 -0.25
C ALA A 13 20.29 11.19 0.88
N LEU A 14 20.88 9.99 1.01
CA LEU A 14 21.86 9.68 2.05
C LEU A 14 23.12 10.54 1.94
N LYS A 15 23.63 10.76 0.72
CA LYS A 15 24.76 11.67 0.47
C LYS A 15 24.49 13.13 0.85
N ARG A 16 23.23 13.49 1.13
CA ARG A 16 22.79 14.86 1.47
C ARG A 16 22.24 14.97 2.90
N GLY A 17 22.66 14.04 3.78
CA GLY A 17 22.28 14.06 5.18
C GLY A 17 20.93 13.40 5.48
N GLY A 18 20.33 12.70 4.50
CA GLY A 18 19.23 11.79 4.77
C GLY A 18 19.67 10.60 5.63
N SER A 19 18.70 9.91 6.22
CA SER A 19 18.91 8.78 7.12
C SER A 19 17.98 7.62 6.76
N LEU A 20 18.42 6.38 7.04
CA LEU A 20 17.59 5.19 6.92
C LEU A 20 16.94 4.87 8.26
N HIS A 21 15.63 4.61 8.22
CA HIS A 21 14.84 4.23 9.38
C HIS A 21 14.03 2.98 9.04
N PRO A 22 14.29 1.84 9.71
CA PRO A 22 13.54 0.62 9.45
C PRO A 22 12.12 0.74 10.02
N ILE A 23 11.14 0.19 9.30
CA ILE A 23 9.77 0.06 9.80
C ILE A 23 9.63 -1.36 10.37
N CYS A 24 9.75 -1.48 11.68
CA CYS A 24 9.62 -2.75 12.41
C CYS A 24 8.24 -2.82 13.06
N ILE A 25 7.29 -3.50 12.43
CA ILE A 25 5.92 -3.62 12.95
C ILE A 25 5.85 -4.80 13.95
N PRO A 26 5.22 -4.63 15.13
CA PRO A 26 5.12 -5.70 16.11
C PRO A 26 4.30 -6.90 15.61
N THR A 27 4.71 -8.11 16.02
CA THR A 27 4.06 -9.38 15.61
C THR A 27 2.60 -9.47 16.04
N GLU A 28 2.22 -8.82 17.15
CA GLU A 28 0.84 -8.74 17.60
C GLU A 28 -0.07 -7.98 16.63
N VAL A 29 0.49 -7.12 15.78
CA VAL A 29 -0.24 -6.42 14.70
C VAL A 29 -0.26 -7.26 13.42
N LEU A 30 0.84 -7.96 13.13
CA LEU A 30 1.00 -8.75 11.90
C LEU A 30 0.44 -10.17 12.00
N GLY A 31 0.19 -10.68 13.19
CA GLY A 31 -0.15 -12.09 13.41
C GLY A 31 0.95 -13.03 12.90
N ASN A 32 0.54 -14.05 12.15
CA ASN A 32 1.44 -15.07 11.58
C ASN A 32 1.91 -14.75 10.14
N GLU A 33 1.53 -13.59 9.59
CA GLU A 33 1.83 -13.17 8.23
C GLU A 33 3.04 -12.21 8.24
N THR A 34 4.03 -12.41 7.38
CA THR A 34 5.31 -11.67 7.49
C THR A 34 5.60 -10.71 6.34
N GLY A 35 4.86 -10.78 5.23
CA GLY A 35 5.13 -9.95 4.06
C GLY A 35 4.73 -8.49 4.30
N ILE A 36 5.70 -7.57 4.36
CA ILE A 36 5.44 -6.12 4.40
C ILE A 36 6.10 -5.44 3.20
N MET A 37 5.39 -4.54 2.53
CA MET A 37 5.89 -3.88 1.32
C MET A 37 5.19 -2.56 1.02
N ASN A 38 5.69 -1.88 -0.02
CA ASN A 38 5.08 -0.71 -0.67
C ASN A 38 4.53 0.35 0.29
N PRO A 39 5.34 0.86 1.23
CA PRO A 39 4.88 1.84 2.19
C PRO A 39 4.54 3.18 1.51
N SER A 40 3.63 3.94 2.11
CA SER A 40 3.42 5.36 1.80
C SER A 40 3.42 6.18 3.08
N ILE A 41 3.99 7.38 3.03
CA ILE A 41 4.14 8.27 4.19
C ILE A 41 3.43 9.60 3.93
N PHE A 42 2.73 10.12 4.93
CA PHE A 42 2.03 11.40 4.83
C PHE A 42 1.94 12.11 6.19
N LEU A 43 1.99 13.44 6.18
CA LEU A 43 1.76 14.27 7.37
C LEU A 43 0.29 14.66 7.44
N HIS A 44 -0.43 14.20 8.46
CA HIS A 44 -1.84 14.52 8.66
C HIS A 44 -2.07 15.02 10.08
N LYS A 45 -2.65 16.23 10.23
CA LYS A 45 -2.97 16.84 11.53
C LYS A 45 -1.80 16.79 12.53
N GLY A 46 -0.58 17.07 12.04
CA GLY A 46 0.65 17.08 12.85
C GLY A 46 1.26 15.71 13.15
N LYS A 47 0.66 14.60 12.69
CA LYS A 47 1.17 13.24 12.84
C LYS A 47 1.86 12.75 11.58
N ILE A 48 3.00 12.09 11.75
CA ILE A 48 3.68 11.39 10.65
C ILE A 48 3.04 9.99 10.57
N LEU A 49 2.26 9.75 9.52
CA LEU A 49 1.58 8.49 9.30
C LEU A 49 2.22 7.74 8.15
N VAL A 50 2.36 6.43 8.31
CA VAL A 50 2.83 5.52 7.27
C VAL A 50 1.80 4.41 7.08
N ASN A 51 1.34 4.22 5.86
CA ASN A 51 0.62 3.00 5.50
C ASN A 51 1.62 1.97 5.02
N VAL A 52 1.55 0.76 5.56
CA VAL A 52 2.34 -0.39 5.12
C VAL A 52 1.40 -1.46 4.59
N ARG A 53 1.68 -1.93 3.37
CA ARG A 53 0.98 -3.07 2.79
C ARG A 53 1.47 -4.33 3.48
N HIS A 54 0.58 -5.00 4.19
CA HIS A 54 0.84 -6.27 4.86
C HIS A 54 0.14 -7.41 4.12
N VAL A 55 0.87 -8.44 3.74
CA VAL A 55 0.37 -9.52 2.88
C VAL A 55 0.57 -10.90 3.50
N ASN A 56 -0.29 -11.84 3.10
CA ASN A 56 -0.25 -13.23 3.57
C ASN A 56 0.82 -14.11 2.90
N TYR A 57 1.64 -13.56 2.00
CA TYR A 57 2.63 -14.30 1.22
C TYR A 57 4.02 -13.65 1.30
N ILE A 58 5.05 -14.42 0.91
CA ILE A 58 6.40 -13.89 0.71
C ILE A 58 6.63 -13.70 -0.79
N LEU A 59 7.02 -12.50 -1.20
CA LEU A 59 7.49 -12.25 -2.56
C LEU A 59 8.99 -12.59 -2.64
N TYR A 60 9.29 -13.78 -3.15
CA TYR A 60 10.66 -14.18 -3.42
C TYR A 60 11.14 -13.56 -4.73
N HIS A 61 12.31 -12.93 -4.70
CA HIS A 61 12.95 -12.38 -5.89
C HIS A 61 14.44 -12.75 -5.91
N SER A 62 14.88 -13.40 -6.97
CA SER A 62 16.28 -13.75 -7.23
C SER A 62 17.05 -12.50 -7.67
N GLU A 63 17.26 -11.60 -6.71
CA GLU A 63 17.92 -10.32 -6.95
C GLU A 63 19.35 -10.54 -7.49
N GLY A 64 19.70 -9.80 -8.54
CA GLY A 64 21.02 -9.94 -9.18
C GLY A 64 21.27 -11.32 -9.83
N LYS A 65 20.21 -12.12 -10.06
CA LYS A 65 20.31 -13.52 -10.52
C LYS A 65 21.03 -14.43 -9.51
N GLN A 66 21.04 -14.06 -8.24
CA GLN A 66 21.56 -14.87 -7.15
C GLN A 66 20.42 -15.67 -6.52
N PHE A 67 20.69 -16.91 -6.10
CA PHE A 67 19.69 -17.80 -5.50
C PHE A 67 18.49 -18.04 -6.44
N PRO A 68 18.64 -18.83 -7.51
CA PRO A 68 17.50 -19.12 -8.38
C PRO A 68 16.49 -20.02 -7.66
N HIS A 69 15.20 -19.67 -7.74
CA HIS A 69 14.14 -20.61 -7.40
C HIS A 69 13.86 -21.53 -8.60
N GLN A 70 13.55 -22.79 -8.36
CA GLN A 70 13.20 -23.76 -9.42
C GLN A 70 11.98 -23.36 -10.28
N TRP A 71 11.16 -22.42 -9.79
CA TRP A 71 9.94 -21.94 -10.44
C TRP A 71 10.11 -20.55 -11.08
N GLY A 72 11.35 -20.06 -11.15
CA GLY A 72 11.69 -18.80 -11.80
C GLY A 72 12.26 -17.74 -10.83
N PRO A 73 12.63 -16.58 -11.37
CA PRO A 73 13.32 -15.54 -10.60
C PRO A 73 12.38 -14.72 -9.69
N LEU A 74 11.06 -14.86 -9.82
CA LEU A 74 10.06 -14.19 -8.99
C LEU A 74 8.94 -15.19 -8.65
N VAL A 75 8.73 -15.44 -7.36
CA VAL A 75 7.78 -16.45 -6.87
C VAL A 75 6.99 -15.89 -5.70
N TYR A 76 5.66 -16.08 -5.72
CA TYR A 76 4.80 -15.88 -4.56
C TYR A 76 4.82 -17.16 -3.73
N VAL A 77 5.39 -17.09 -2.53
CA VAL A 77 5.42 -18.22 -1.60
C VAL A 77 4.26 -18.06 -0.62
N HIS A 78 3.28 -18.93 -0.78
CA HIS A 78 2.02 -18.92 -0.03
C HIS A 78 2.09 -19.83 1.20
N PRO A 79 1.27 -19.59 2.24
CA PRO A 79 0.99 -20.60 3.24
C PRO A 79 0.25 -21.79 2.62
N GLU A 80 0.42 -22.98 3.21
CA GLU A 80 -0.20 -24.21 2.71
C GLU A 80 -1.74 -24.16 2.70
N THR A 81 -2.32 -23.34 3.58
CA THR A 81 -3.76 -23.25 3.78
C THR A 81 -4.45 -22.16 2.96
N ASP A 82 -3.70 -21.27 2.30
CA ASP A 82 -4.27 -20.13 1.57
C ASP A 82 -3.38 -19.71 0.38
N VAL A 83 -3.85 -19.98 -0.84
CA VAL A 83 -3.17 -19.62 -2.09
C VAL A 83 -3.55 -18.22 -2.59
N THR A 84 -4.39 -17.48 -1.87
CA THR A 84 -4.76 -16.11 -2.24
C THR A 84 -3.61 -15.15 -1.99
N LEU A 85 -3.64 -14.01 -2.69
CA LEU A 85 -2.76 -12.86 -2.48
C LEU A 85 -3.54 -11.82 -1.70
N ARG A 86 -3.60 -12.00 -0.38
CA ARG A 86 -4.36 -11.13 0.51
C ARG A 86 -3.50 -9.96 0.98
N THR A 87 -4.12 -8.79 1.00
CA THR A 87 -3.54 -7.53 1.43
C THR A 87 -4.37 -6.93 2.55
N HIS A 88 -3.68 -6.55 3.60
CA HIS A 88 -4.16 -5.68 4.66
C HIS A 88 -3.31 -4.40 4.66
N ASN A 89 -3.88 -3.33 5.19
CA ASN A 89 -3.19 -2.05 5.32
C ASN A 89 -2.99 -1.77 6.82
N VAL A 90 -1.76 -1.44 7.20
CA VAL A 90 -1.39 -1.12 8.59
C VAL A 90 -0.98 0.34 8.65
N ILE A 91 -1.66 1.12 9.49
CA ILE A 91 -1.22 2.48 9.81
C ILE A 91 -0.21 2.42 10.93
N CYS A 92 0.95 2.98 10.66
CA CYS A 92 2.02 3.24 11.61
C CYS A 92 2.08 4.74 11.90
N GLU A 93 2.13 5.11 13.17
CA GLU A 93 2.44 6.48 13.61
C GLU A 93 3.93 6.54 13.97
N LEU A 94 4.66 7.49 13.38
CA LEU A 94 6.07 7.72 13.69
C LEU A 94 6.24 8.96 14.58
N ASP A 95 7.21 8.90 15.48
CA ASP A 95 7.65 10.08 16.22
C ASP A 95 8.53 11.00 15.36
N LYS A 96 8.92 12.15 15.92
CA LYS A 96 9.79 13.13 15.25
C LYS A 96 11.20 12.61 14.91
N ASN A 97 11.61 11.50 15.53
CA ASN A 97 12.88 10.83 15.29
C ASN A 97 12.71 9.64 14.33
N MET A 98 11.52 9.48 13.74
CA MET A 98 11.14 8.39 12.84
C MET A 98 11.07 7.01 13.51
N ASN A 99 10.98 6.95 14.84
CA ASN A 99 10.71 5.70 15.54
C ASN A 99 9.22 5.36 15.48
N LEU A 100 8.91 4.07 15.42
CA LEU A 100 7.53 3.59 15.49
C LEU A 100 6.94 3.89 16.88
N ALA A 101 5.91 4.74 16.92
CA ALA A 101 5.16 5.07 18.13
C ALA A 101 3.93 4.18 18.31
N ASN A 102 3.25 3.84 17.21
CA ASN A 102 2.09 2.96 17.21
C ASN A 102 1.94 2.26 15.85
N ALA A 103 1.32 1.08 15.82
CA ALA A 103 0.93 0.38 14.61
C ALA A 103 -0.41 -0.32 14.82
N GLN A 104 -1.31 -0.23 13.85
CA GLN A 104 -2.60 -0.91 13.89
C GLN A 104 -3.09 -1.21 12.48
N ARG A 105 -3.60 -2.43 12.27
CA ARG A 105 -4.27 -2.82 11.03
C ARG A 105 -5.57 -2.01 10.89
N ILE A 106 -5.83 -1.50 9.68
CA ILE A 106 -7.07 -0.80 9.39
C ILE A 106 -8.20 -1.81 9.28
N ASN A 107 -9.29 -1.53 9.99
CA ASN A 107 -10.54 -2.25 9.84
C ASN A 107 -11.26 -1.78 8.57
N MET A 108 -11.13 -2.57 7.50
CA MET A 108 -11.75 -2.32 6.20
C MET A 108 -13.22 -2.78 6.21
N VAL A 109 -14.07 -2.04 6.93
CA VAL A 109 -15.46 -2.45 7.25
C VAL A 109 -16.36 -2.64 6.02
N LEU A 110 -15.95 -2.13 4.85
CA LEU A 110 -16.71 -2.24 3.60
C LEU A 110 -16.22 -3.39 2.72
N ASP A 111 -15.32 -4.25 3.22
CA ASP A 111 -14.92 -5.47 2.52
C ASP A 111 -16.11 -6.43 2.34
N THR A 112 -16.15 -7.08 1.17
CA THR A 112 -17.17 -8.06 0.79
C THR A 112 -16.52 -9.42 0.56
N GLU A 113 -17.34 -10.46 0.35
CA GLU A 113 -16.84 -11.76 -0.10
C GLU A 113 -16.00 -11.61 -1.39
N PRO A 114 -14.74 -12.07 -1.41
CA PRO A 114 -13.85 -11.87 -2.54
C PRO A 114 -14.32 -12.56 -3.82
N THR A 115 -14.33 -11.83 -4.93
CA THR A 115 -14.62 -12.36 -6.28
C THR A 115 -13.37 -12.77 -7.05
N TRP A 116 -12.18 -12.54 -6.49
CA TRP A 116 -10.89 -12.79 -7.13
C TRP A 116 -9.80 -13.16 -6.11
N ASN A 117 -8.66 -13.67 -6.59
CA ASN A 117 -7.56 -14.15 -5.74
C ASN A 117 -6.63 -13.05 -5.21
N PHE A 118 -6.71 -11.83 -5.75
CA PHE A 118 -5.97 -10.67 -5.25
C PHE A 118 -6.93 -9.86 -4.40
N ILE A 119 -6.76 -10.00 -3.08
CA ILE A 119 -7.77 -9.61 -2.08
C ILE A 119 -7.27 -8.39 -1.31
N GLY A 120 -8.14 -7.41 -1.10
CA GLY A 120 -7.81 -6.19 -0.37
C GLY A 120 -7.29 -5.04 -1.26
N LEU A 121 -7.05 -3.90 -0.61
CA LEU A 121 -6.55 -2.68 -1.26
C LEU A 121 -5.02 -2.71 -1.38
N GLU A 122 -4.52 -2.90 -2.60
CA GLU A 122 -3.10 -2.99 -2.90
C GLU A 122 -2.44 -1.62 -3.13
N ASP A 123 -1.18 -1.49 -2.74
CA ASP A 123 -0.28 -0.36 -3.04
C ASP A 123 -0.91 1.01 -2.69
N ALA A 124 -1.58 1.05 -1.55
CA ALA A 124 -2.39 2.18 -1.13
C ALA A 124 -1.54 3.36 -0.62
N ARG A 125 -1.78 4.54 -1.20
CA ARG A 125 -1.11 5.79 -0.86
C ARG A 125 -1.93 6.59 0.14
N LEU A 126 -1.27 7.07 1.20
CA LEU A 126 -1.83 8.06 2.12
C LEU A 126 -1.78 9.47 1.53
N PHE A 127 -2.87 10.21 1.68
CA PHE A 127 -2.96 11.63 1.36
C PHE A 127 -4.16 12.25 2.09
N SER A 128 -4.30 13.58 2.01
CA SER A 128 -5.46 14.26 2.56
C SER A 128 -6.04 15.29 1.62
N TRP A 129 -7.37 15.37 1.62
CA TRP A 129 -8.17 16.43 1.02
C TRP A 129 -9.24 16.84 2.02
N ASP A 130 -9.51 18.15 2.13
CA ASP A 130 -10.54 18.70 3.00
C ASP A 130 -10.46 18.17 4.45
N ASP A 131 -9.25 18.12 5.00
CA ASP A 131 -8.92 17.63 6.35
C ASP A 131 -9.29 16.16 6.64
N LYS A 132 -9.58 15.38 5.59
CA LYS A 132 -9.86 13.94 5.65
C LYS A 132 -8.67 13.15 5.15
N LEU A 133 -8.38 12.03 5.80
CA LEU A 133 -7.29 11.12 5.45
C LEU A 133 -7.82 10.03 4.52
N PHE A 134 -7.12 9.79 3.43
CA PHE A 134 -7.51 8.79 2.45
C PHE A 134 -6.37 7.81 2.19
N LEU A 135 -6.77 6.57 1.90
CA LEU A 135 -5.97 5.61 1.16
C LEU A 135 -6.46 5.57 -0.30
N CYS A 136 -5.53 5.60 -1.26
CA CYS A 136 -5.86 5.31 -2.65
C CYS A 136 -4.93 4.24 -3.22
N GLY A 137 -5.51 3.11 -3.62
CA GLY A 137 -4.82 1.92 -4.10
C GLY A 137 -5.66 1.17 -5.14
N VAL A 138 -5.17 0.04 -5.64
CA VAL A 138 -5.95 -0.80 -6.56
C VAL A 138 -6.66 -1.91 -5.79
N ARG A 139 -7.91 -2.21 -6.17
CA ARG A 139 -8.66 -3.37 -5.69
C ARG A 139 -9.19 -4.20 -6.87
N ARG A 140 -9.31 -5.51 -6.68
CA ARG A 140 -9.70 -6.49 -7.73
C ARG A 140 -10.74 -7.51 -7.29
N ASP A 141 -11.00 -7.62 -5.99
CA ASP A 141 -11.80 -8.66 -5.36
C ASP A 141 -13.29 -8.31 -5.19
N CYS A 142 -13.77 -7.22 -5.79
CA CYS A 142 -15.15 -6.76 -5.60
C CYS A 142 -15.83 -6.22 -6.87
N TYR A 143 -15.27 -6.44 -8.07
CA TYR A 143 -15.80 -5.90 -9.33
C TYR A 143 -16.37 -6.97 -10.25
N ASP A 144 -15.59 -8.01 -10.51
CA ASP A 144 -15.97 -9.14 -11.34
C ASP A 144 -15.20 -10.41 -10.95
N ASN A 145 -15.50 -11.51 -11.61
CA ASN A 145 -14.79 -12.78 -11.45
C ASN A 145 -13.61 -12.94 -12.42
N LYS A 146 -13.14 -11.83 -13.03
CA LYS A 146 -12.02 -11.80 -13.97
C LYS A 146 -10.82 -11.04 -13.44
N GLY A 147 -10.93 -10.42 -12.26
CA GLY A 147 -9.84 -9.70 -11.61
C GLY A 147 -9.62 -8.28 -12.15
N LYS A 148 -10.67 -7.65 -12.70
CA LYS A 148 -10.64 -6.26 -13.16
C LYS A 148 -10.23 -5.34 -12.00
N GLY A 149 -9.17 -4.58 -12.21
CA GLY A 149 -8.59 -3.70 -11.19
C GLY A 149 -9.08 -2.27 -11.34
N ARG A 150 -9.60 -1.68 -10.27
CA ARG A 150 -9.94 -0.25 -10.21
C ARG A 150 -9.22 0.43 -9.07
N MET A 151 -8.91 1.70 -9.27
CA MET A 151 -8.44 2.52 -8.15
C MET A 151 -9.60 2.76 -7.20
N GLU A 152 -9.36 2.63 -5.90
CA GLU A 152 -10.33 2.95 -4.87
C GLU A 152 -9.77 3.99 -3.93
N MET A 153 -10.57 5.02 -3.68
CA MET A 153 -10.30 6.01 -2.65
C MET A 153 -11.12 5.68 -1.40
N CYS A 154 -10.42 5.24 -0.36
CA CYS A 154 -10.99 4.87 0.92
C CYS A 154 -10.76 6.00 1.93
N HIS A 155 -11.82 6.62 2.43
CA HIS A 155 -11.74 7.53 3.57
C HIS A 155 -11.48 6.70 4.82
N ILE A 156 -10.42 7.02 5.56
CA ILE A 156 -10.08 6.35 6.81
C ILE A 156 -9.99 7.37 7.95
N ASP A 157 -10.36 6.96 9.15
CA ASP A 157 -10.19 7.78 10.35
C ASP A 157 -9.97 6.90 11.59
N PHE A 158 -9.47 7.51 12.66
CA PHE A 158 -9.27 6.85 13.94
C PHE A 158 -10.49 7.07 14.83
N VAL A 159 -11.34 6.05 14.94
CA VAL A 159 -12.64 6.13 15.62
C VAL A 159 -12.72 5.04 16.69
N ASP A 160 -13.02 5.43 17.92
CA ASP A 160 -13.15 4.54 19.08
C ASP A 160 -11.90 3.67 19.34
N GLY A 161 -10.70 4.22 19.13
CA GLY A 161 -9.45 3.51 19.37
C GLY A 161 -8.98 2.62 18.22
N GLU A 162 -9.66 2.67 17.06
CA GLU A 162 -9.34 1.85 15.90
C GLU A 162 -9.33 2.67 14.60
N TRP A 163 -8.34 2.42 13.74
CA TRP A 163 -8.35 2.90 12.36
C TRP A 163 -9.43 2.15 11.56
N LYS A 164 -10.42 2.88 11.05
CA LYS A 164 -11.55 2.32 10.31
C LYS A 164 -11.66 2.95 8.93
N GLU A 165 -12.05 2.14 7.96
CA GLU A 165 -12.61 2.65 6.70
C GLU A 165 -14.01 3.22 6.97
N LEU A 166 -14.25 4.45 6.52
CA LEU A 166 -15.53 5.14 6.71
C LEU A 166 -16.35 5.20 5.42
N SER A 167 -15.67 5.34 4.28
CA SER A 167 -16.31 5.31 2.96
C SER A 167 -15.32 4.83 1.90
N ARG A 168 -15.84 4.26 0.82
CA ARG A 168 -15.08 3.76 -0.32
C ARG A 168 -15.67 4.30 -1.60
N HIS A 169 -14.80 4.81 -2.47
CA HIS A 169 -15.18 5.36 -3.76
C HIS A 169 -14.34 4.72 -4.87
N PRO A 170 -14.90 3.76 -5.62
CA PRO A 170 -14.31 3.26 -6.85
C PRO A 170 -14.13 4.39 -7.87
N ILE A 171 -12.97 4.44 -8.51
CA ILE A 171 -12.65 5.41 -9.55
C ILE A 171 -12.64 4.68 -10.91
N PRO A 172 -13.52 5.06 -11.85
CA PRO A 172 -13.52 4.47 -13.18
C PRO A 172 -12.23 4.80 -13.93
N ALA A 173 -11.83 3.95 -14.86
CA ALA A 173 -10.73 4.25 -15.75
C ALA A 173 -11.09 5.45 -16.65
N PRO A 174 -10.12 6.32 -17.01
CA PRO A 174 -10.39 7.47 -17.85
C PRO A 174 -10.91 7.05 -19.23
N GLY A 175 -11.77 7.86 -19.84
CA GLY A 175 -12.31 7.61 -21.17
C GLY A 175 -13.47 6.63 -21.15
N ASP A 176 -13.32 5.48 -21.80
CA ASP A 176 -14.37 4.47 -22.01
C ASP A 176 -14.53 3.47 -20.86
N ASP A 177 -13.77 3.66 -19.77
CA ASP A 177 -13.66 2.70 -18.65
C ASP A 177 -13.27 1.27 -19.08
N GLY A 178 -12.60 1.12 -20.24
CA GLY A 178 -12.32 -0.18 -20.86
C GLY A 178 -11.08 -0.90 -20.33
N SER A 179 -10.23 -0.23 -19.54
CA SER A 179 -8.98 -0.82 -19.09
C SER A 179 -9.19 -2.00 -18.13
N TYR A 180 -8.36 -3.02 -18.28
CA TYR A 180 -8.39 -4.20 -17.42
C TYR A 180 -7.97 -3.89 -15.98
N CYS A 181 -6.93 -3.07 -15.81
CA CYS A 181 -6.39 -2.77 -14.50
C CYS A 181 -5.89 -1.33 -14.42
N GLU A 182 -6.49 -0.56 -13.51
CA GLU A 182 -5.94 0.72 -13.08
C GLU A 182 -5.07 0.54 -11.85
N LYS A 183 -3.87 1.13 -11.86
CA LYS A 183 -2.90 1.00 -10.77
C LYS A 183 -1.99 2.21 -10.73
N ASN A 184 -1.42 2.49 -9.55
CA ASN A 184 -0.36 3.49 -9.37
C ASN A 184 -0.75 4.94 -9.67
N TRP A 185 -2.02 5.30 -9.54
CA TRP A 185 -2.42 6.70 -9.67
C TRP A 185 -1.91 7.54 -8.49
N MET A 186 -1.52 8.78 -8.76
CA MET A 186 -1.00 9.71 -7.76
C MET A 186 -2.00 10.85 -7.52
N PRO A 187 -2.47 11.08 -6.29
CA PRO A 187 -3.35 12.22 -6.00
C PRO A 187 -2.60 13.55 -6.15
N ILE A 188 -3.28 14.57 -6.67
CA ILE A 188 -2.78 15.95 -6.68
C ILE A 188 -3.25 16.64 -5.40
N LEU A 189 -2.35 16.87 -4.46
CA LEU A 189 -2.70 17.34 -3.10
C LEU A 189 -3.47 18.68 -3.08
N HIS A 190 -3.18 19.58 -4.02
CA HIS A 190 -3.81 20.92 -4.09
C HIS A 190 -5.01 20.98 -5.05
N MET A 191 -5.40 19.86 -5.66
CA MET A 191 -6.56 19.75 -6.55
C MET A 191 -7.41 18.55 -6.11
N PRO A 192 -8.36 18.74 -5.18
CA PRO A 192 -9.22 17.66 -4.71
C PRO A 192 -9.85 16.89 -5.87
N TYR A 193 -9.89 15.57 -5.74
CA TYR A 193 -10.47 14.64 -6.74
C TYR A 193 -9.74 14.60 -8.09
N HIS A 194 -8.49 15.08 -8.15
CA HIS A 194 -7.64 14.97 -9.34
C HIS A 194 -6.48 14.02 -9.08
N PHE A 195 -6.23 13.16 -10.07
CA PHE A 195 -5.17 12.17 -10.02
C PHE A 195 -4.32 12.22 -11.30
N VAL A 196 -3.02 11.93 -11.16
CA VAL A 196 -2.13 11.65 -12.27
C VAL A 196 -2.07 10.14 -12.47
N LYS A 197 -2.45 9.70 -13.67
CA LYS A 197 -2.22 8.33 -14.16
C LYS A 197 -0.95 8.33 -15.01
N TRP A 198 -0.02 7.44 -14.68
CA TRP A 198 1.16 7.19 -15.52
C TRP A 198 0.75 6.30 -16.70
N SER A 199 1.15 6.69 -17.91
CA SER A 199 0.91 5.94 -19.17
C SER A 199 2.20 5.36 -19.72
#